data_AF-A0A0N7J7J1-F1
#
_entry.id   AF-A0A0N7J7J1-F1
#
_cell.length_a   1.000
_cell.length_b   1.000
_cell.length_c   1.000
_cell.angle_alpha   90.00
_cell.angle_beta   90.00
_cell.angle_gamma   90.00
#
_symmetry.space_group_name_H-M   'P 1'
#
loop_
_entity.id
_entity.type
_entity.pdbx_description
1 polymer ?
#
loop_
_entity_poly.entity_id
_entity_poly.type
_entity_poly.pdbx_seq_one_letter_code
_entity_poly.pdbx_strand_id
1 'polypeptide(L)'
;MFLDTPEPRLDQSSTYKAIQELQMFMEYFPTSSRRQDAQQMIFDLQDKLVMKDYLAAKLYYDLGSYTGNSTYSTTGNNYLSCIVTAQNALKDYPYTKMREDLSILVLRAKYDMAKASVEEKKEERMRETIDEYYSFKNEFPDSKYTKEVESIYKDANKYVKEFNE
;
A
#
# COMPACT_ATOMS: atom_id res chain seq x y z
N MET A 1 -16.56 23.22 2.66
CA MET A 1 -16.67 21.74 2.67
C MET A 1 -15.51 21.06 1.92
N PHE A 2 -15.24 21.38 0.64
CA PHE A 2 -14.01 20.91 -0.05
C PHE A 2 -12.73 21.60 0.48
N LEU A 3 -12.79 22.93 0.62
CA LEU A 3 -11.69 23.76 1.13
C LEU A 3 -11.37 23.54 2.61
N ASP A 4 -12.26 22.86 3.35
CA ASP A 4 -12.10 22.58 4.77
C ASP A 4 -11.60 21.15 5.03
N THR A 5 -11.11 20.46 3.98
CA THR A 5 -10.61 19.09 4.12
C THR A 5 -9.27 19.13 4.83
N PRO A 6 -9.16 18.45 5.99
CA PRO A 6 -8.01 18.62 6.84
C PRO A 6 -6.79 17.92 6.25
N GLU A 7 -5.60 18.25 6.75
CA GLU A 7 -4.38 17.57 6.34
C GLU A 7 -4.50 16.04 6.46
N PRO A 8 -3.79 15.26 5.63
CA PRO A 8 -3.88 13.80 5.62
C PRO A 8 -3.76 13.12 7.00
N ARG A 9 -3.11 13.78 7.97
CA ARG A 9 -2.94 13.27 9.35
C ARG A 9 -4.16 13.43 10.28
N LEU A 10 -5.22 14.12 9.88
CA LEU A 10 -6.41 14.41 10.71
C LEU A 10 -7.62 13.50 10.39
N ASP A 11 -8.74 13.66 11.11
CA ASP A 11 -10.01 12.95 10.85
C ASP A 11 -10.52 13.21 9.42
N GLN A 12 -10.65 12.14 8.64
CA GLN A 12 -11.02 12.21 7.22
C GLN A 12 -12.52 12.06 6.98
N SER A 13 -13.36 12.04 8.02
CA SER A 13 -14.81 11.92 7.90
C SER A 13 -15.40 12.99 6.97
N SER A 14 -14.86 14.20 6.99
CA SER A 14 -15.25 15.29 6.06
C SER A 14 -14.85 15.01 4.61
N THR A 15 -13.70 14.38 4.38
CA THR A 15 -13.19 14.03 3.05
C THR A 15 -14.05 12.95 2.40
N TYR A 16 -14.39 11.89 3.13
CA TYR A 16 -15.30 10.86 2.64
C TYR A 16 -16.69 11.41 2.34
N LYS A 17 -17.22 12.26 3.23
CA LYS A 17 -18.50 12.93 3.00
C LYS A 17 -18.46 13.81 1.76
N ALA A 18 -17.40 14.60 1.56
CA ALA A 18 -17.26 15.44 0.38
C ALA A 18 -17.20 14.63 -0.92
N ILE A 19 -16.49 13.49 -0.94
CA ILE A 19 -16.48 12.58 -2.10
C ILE A 19 -17.89 12.06 -2.39
N GLN A 20 -18.62 11.61 -1.36
CA GLN A 20 -19.99 11.08 -1.53
C GLN A 20 -20.94 12.14 -2.10
N GLU A 21 -20.91 13.36 -1.58
CA GLU A 21 -21.75 14.46 -2.07
C GLU A 21 -21.42 14.83 -3.52
N LEU A 22 -20.14 14.85 -3.90
CA LEU A 22 -19.72 15.10 -5.28
C LEU A 22 -20.14 13.97 -6.23
N GLN A 23 -20.05 12.71 -5.78
CA GLN A 23 -20.52 11.55 -6.55
C GLN A 23 -22.03 11.62 -6.78
N MET A 24 -22.83 11.89 -5.73
CA MET A 24 -24.27 12.10 -5.85
C MET A 24 -24.61 13.25 -6.80
N PHE A 25 -23.87 14.37 -6.72
CA PHE A 25 -24.04 15.48 -7.65
C PHE A 25 -23.84 15.06 -9.12
N MET A 26 -22.79 14.29 -9.41
CA MET A 26 -22.52 13.82 -10.78
C MET A 26 -23.57 12.80 -11.27
N GLU A 27 -24.15 12.02 -10.35
CA GLU A 27 -25.22 11.07 -10.66
C GLU A 27 -26.55 11.78 -10.96
N TYR A 28 -26.94 12.74 -10.12
CA TYR A 28 -28.18 13.49 -10.29
C TYR A 28 -28.13 14.52 -11.43
N PHE A 29 -26.95 15.08 -11.72
CA PHE A 29 -26.78 16.12 -12.73
C PHE A 29 -25.73 15.75 -13.78
N PRO A 30 -25.96 14.68 -14.58
CA PRO A 30 -24.94 14.10 -15.44
C PRO A 30 -24.51 15.01 -16.60
N THR A 31 -25.32 15.99 -16.99
CA THR A 31 -25.06 16.95 -18.07
C THR A 31 -24.64 18.33 -17.56
N SER A 32 -24.41 18.48 -16.26
CA SER A 32 -24.00 19.75 -15.67
C SER A 32 -22.66 20.22 -16.23
N SER A 33 -22.54 21.52 -16.50
CA SER A 33 -21.27 22.16 -16.87
C SER A 33 -20.21 22.04 -15.78
N ARG A 34 -20.61 21.77 -14.53
CA ARG A 34 -19.72 21.58 -13.36
C ARG A 34 -19.28 20.13 -13.15
N ARG A 35 -19.69 19.20 -14.02
CA ARG A 35 -19.34 17.77 -13.87
C ARG A 35 -17.83 17.55 -13.88
N GLN A 36 -17.10 18.21 -14.78
CA GLN A 36 -15.64 18.07 -14.85
C GLN A 36 -14.96 18.61 -13.59
N ASP A 37 -15.41 19.76 -13.10
CA ASP A 37 -14.93 20.34 -11.83
C ASP A 37 -15.14 19.36 -10.66
N ALA A 38 -16.34 18.79 -10.53
CA ALA A 38 -16.68 17.85 -9.47
C ALA A 38 -15.85 16.55 -9.55
N GLN A 39 -15.64 16.03 -10.77
CA GLN A 39 -14.80 14.87 -11.00
C GLN A 39 -13.34 15.13 -10.58
N GLN A 40 -12.81 16.31 -10.91
CA GLN A 40 -11.45 16.69 -10.51
C GLN A 40 -11.34 16.81 -8.99
N MET A 41 -12.34 17.43 -8.34
CA MET A 41 -12.37 17.51 -6.87
C MET A 41 -12.39 16.12 -6.22
N ILE A 42 -13.12 15.15 -6.78
CA ILE A 42 -13.10 13.77 -6.28
C ILE A 42 -11.70 13.18 -6.37
N PHE A 43 -11.01 13.34 -7.50
CA PHE A 43 -9.65 12.84 -7.66
C PHE A 43 -8.68 13.49 -6.66
N ASP A 44 -8.77 14.81 -6.48
CA ASP A 44 -7.91 15.52 -5.53
C ASP A 44 -8.14 15.05 -4.08
N LEU A 45 -9.39 14.75 -3.71
CA LEU A 45 -9.72 14.21 -2.39
C LEU A 45 -9.24 12.76 -2.22
N GLN A 46 -9.37 11.93 -3.26
CA GLN A 46 -8.85 10.57 -3.27
C GLN A 46 -7.32 10.56 -3.18
N ASP A 47 -6.61 11.44 -3.89
CA ASP A 47 -5.15 11.57 -3.81
C ASP A 47 -4.69 11.91 -2.38
N LYS A 48 -5.46 12.72 -1.63
CA LYS A 48 -5.19 12.98 -0.20
C LYS A 48 -5.36 11.72 0.67
N LEU A 49 -6.40 10.92 0.42
CA LEU A 49 -6.65 9.68 1.17
C LEU A 49 -5.57 8.64 0.89
N VAL A 50 -5.18 8.46 -0.38
CA VAL A 50 -4.06 7.60 -0.76
C VAL A 50 -2.78 8.04 -0.07
N MET A 51 -2.48 9.34 -0.08
CA MET A 51 -1.27 9.85 0.56
C MET A 51 -1.25 9.58 2.06
N LYS A 52 -2.40 9.70 2.74
CA LYS A 52 -2.55 9.29 4.14
C LYS A 52 -2.20 7.81 4.32
N ASP A 53 -2.78 6.93 3.52
CA ASP A 53 -2.59 5.49 3.66
C ASP A 53 -1.15 5.07 3.31
N TYR A 54 -0.55 5.72 2.30
CA TYR A 54 0.86 5.55 1.98
C TYR A 54 1.76 5.94 3.16
N LEU A 55 1.54 7.11 3.78
CA LEU A 55 2.31 7.55 4.94
C LEU A 55 2.13 6.61 6.13
N ALA A 56 0.93 6.08 6.35
CA ALA A 56 0.65 5.11 7.40
C ALA A 56 1.37 3.77 7.12
N ALA A 57 1.26 3.24 5.91
CA ALA A 57 1.98 2.02 5.50
C ALA A 57 3.49 2.20 5.64
N LYS A 58 4.02 3.35 5.20
CA LYS A 58 5.45 3.67 5.33
C LYS A 58 5.88 3.75 6.79
N LEU A 59 5.09 4.37 7.66
CA LEU A 59 5.39 4.39 9.09
C LEU A 59 5.46 2.98 9.67
N TYR A 60 4.51 2.10 9.31
CA TYR A 60 4.56 0.70 9.74
C TYR A 60 5.81 -0.02 9.21
N TYR A 61 6.19 0.21 7.96
CA TYR A 61 7.44 -0.32 7.41
C TYR A 61 8.67 0.18 8.18
N ASP A 62 8.76 1.49 8.44
CA ASP A 62 9.87 2.12 9.14
C ASP A 62 9.99 1.62 10.60
N LEU A 63 8.88 1.26 11.25
CA LEU A 63 8.88 0.61 12.58
C LEU A 63 9.38 -0.84 12.52
N GLY A 64 9.29 -1.49 11.36
CA GLY A 64 9.82 -2.82 11.10
C GLY A 64 9.33 -3.91 12.06
N SER A 65 10.25 -4.71 12.59
CA SER A 65 9.93 -5.79 13.52
C SER A 65 9.61 -5.34 14.95
N TYR A 66 9.66 -4.03 15.24
CA TYR A 66 9.49 -3.50 16.58
C TYR A 66 8.05 -3.69 17.11
N THR A 67 7.83 -4.57 18.07
CA THR A 67 6.52 -4.79 18.69
C THR A 67 6.27 -3.94 19.95
N GLY A 68 7.15 -2.99 20.29
CA GLY A 68 7.06 -2.24 21.54
C GLY A 68 7.42 -3.04 22.79
N ASN A 69 6.98 -2.56 23.96
CA ASN A 69 7.05 -3.26 25.25
C ASN A 69 6.01 -4.40 25.37
N SER A 70 5.33 -4.76 24.28
CA SER A 70 4.37 -5.86 24.28
C SER A 70 5.15 -7.18 24.29
N THR A 71 5.26 -7.77 25.47
CA THR A 71 5.84 -9.10 25.71
C THR A 71 5.08 -10.23 25.00
N TYR A 72 3.91 -9.94 24.43
CA TYR A 72 3.02 -10.90 23.79
C TYR A 72 2.20 -10.25 22.65
N SER A 73 2.83 -9.87 21.53
CA SER A 73 2.07 -9.65 20.29
C SER A 73 2.07 -10.95 19.47
N THR A 74 0.98 -11.71 19.59
CA THR A 74 0.68 -12.87 18.75
C THR A 74 0.21 -12.49 17.34
N THR A 75 0.06 -11.19 17.04
CA THR A 75 -0.77 -10.68 15.93
C THR A 75 -0.01 -10.06 14.74
N GLY A 76 1.32 -10.05 14.76
CA GLY A 76 2.13 -9.62 13.61
C GLY A 76 3.07 -8.48 13.90
N ASN A 77 4.19 -8.46 13.18
CA ASN A 77 5.12 -7.33 13.16
C ASN A 77 4.53 -6.17 12.34
N ASN A 78 5.09 -4.96 12.43
CA ASN A 78 4.56 -3.82 11.69
C ASN A 78 4.69 -4.00 10.17
N TYR A 79 5.55 -4.90 9.68
CA TYR A 79 5.56 -5.24 8.27
C TYR A 79 4.21 -5.79 7.80
N LEU A 80 3.52 -6.62 8.61
CA LEU A 80 2.16 -7.07 8.27
C LEU A 80 1.18 -5.90 8.19
N SER A 81 1.25 -4.96 9.14
CA SER A 81 0.43 -3.74 9.12
C SER A 81 0.71 -2.91 7.87
N CYS A 82 1.99 -2.75 7.48
CA CYS A 82 2.38 -2.10 6.24
C CYS A 82 1.75 -2.78 5.02
N ILE A 83 1.87 -4.10 4.91
CA ILE A 83 1.30 -4.88 3.80
C ILE A 83 -0.20 -4.65 3.69
N VAL A 84 -0.93 -4.83 4.80
CA VAL A 84 -2.39 -4.68 4.82
C VAL A 84 -2.81 -3.26 4.48
N THR A 85 -2.18 -2.24 5.06
CA THR A 85 -2.50 -0.84 4.78
C THR A 85 -2.24 -0.48 3.32
N ALA A 86 -1.09 -0.87 2.76
CA ALA A 86 -0.77 -0.58 1.37
C ALA A 86 -1.68 -1.34 0.38
N GLN A 87 -2.00 -2.61 0.65
CA GLN A 87 -2.93 -3.38 -0.17
C GLN A 87 -4.35 -2.83 -0.13
N ASN A 88 -4.82 -2.34 1.02
CA ASN A 88 -6.11 -1.66 1.10
C ASN A 88 -6.13 -0.37 0.27
N ALA A 89 -5.08 0.45 0.33
CA ALA A 89 -4.96 1.63 -0.52
C ALA A 89 -4.99 1.29 -2.02
N LEU A 90 -4.27 0.24 -2.43
CA LEU A 90 -4.26 -0.26 -3.82
C LEU A 90 -5.62 -0.79 -4.29
N LYS A 91 -6.40 -1.36 -3.37
CA LYS A 91 -7.74 -1.89 -3.62
C LYS A 91 -8.79 -0.78 -3.69
N ASP A 92 -8.74 0.17 -2.76
CA ASP A 92 -9.71 1.24 -2.63
C ASP A 92 -9.50 2.33 -3.71
N TYR A 93 -8.25 2.52 -4.15
CA TYR A 93 -7.87 3.53 -5.14
C TYR A 93 -7.05 2.92 -6.29
N PRO A 94 -7.65 2.05 -7.14
CA PRO A 94 -6.91 1.29 -8.14
C PRO A 94 -6.20 2.17 -9.19
N TYR A 95 -6.70 3.38 -9.43
CA TYR A 95 -6.17 4.34 -10.42
C TYR A 95 -5.24 5.41 -9.80
N THR A 96 -4.83 5.23 -8.55
CA THR A 96 -3.94 6.22 -7.91
C THR A 96 -2.59 6.32 -8.62
N LYS A 97 -2.03 7.54 -8.65
CA LYS A 97 -0.67 7.79 -9.15
C LYS A 97 0.40 7.18 -8.24
N MET A 98 0.07 6.86 -6.98
CA MET A 98 1.00 6.27 -6.01
C MET A 98 1.07 4.74 -6.09
N ARG A 99 0.44 4.12 -7.10
CA ARG A 99 0.28 2.68 -7.19
C ARG A 99 1.63 1.94 -7.15
N GLU A 100 2.59 2.40 -7.95
CA GLU A 100 3.96 1.82 -7.96
C GLU A 100 4.64 1.97 -6.58
N ASP A 101 4.51 3.13 -5.94
CA ASP A 101 5.13 3.42 -4.64
C ASP A 101 4.50 2.61 -3.49
N LEU A 102 3.21 2.29 -3.58
CA LEU A 102 2.53 1.37 -2.65
C LEU A 102 2.92 -0.08 -2.92
N SER A 103 2.97 -0.52 -4.18
CA SER A 103 3.32 -1.90 -4.54
C SER A 103 4.78 -2.24 -4.16
N ILE A 104 5.73 -1.33 -4.35
CA ILE A 104 7.11 -1.58 -3.91
C ILE A 104 7.19 -1.68 -2.39
N LEU A 105 6.37 -0.92 -1.67
CA LEU A 105 6.33 -0.95 -0.22
C LEU A 105 5.79 -2.29 0.30
N VAL A 106 4.79 -2.87 -0.37
CA VAL A 106 4.30 -4.24 -0.10
C VAL A 106 5.42 -5.26 -0.28
N LEU A 107 6.13 -5.22 -1.42
CA LEU A 107 7.23 -6.16 -1.70
C LEU A 107 8.34 -6.07 -0.65
N ARG A 108 8.78 -4.85 -0.31
CA ARG A 108 9.78 -4.61 0.75
C ARG A 108 9.32 -5.19 2.08
N ALA A 109 8.09 -4.91 2.49
CA ALA A 109 7.55 -5.37 3.75
C ALA A 109 7.42 -6.90 3.80
N LYS A 110 6.97 -7.56 2.73
CA LYS A 110 6.92 -9.03 2.63
C LYS A 110 8.31 -9.65 2.79
N TYR A 111 9.30 -9.11 2.08
CA TYR A 111 10.67 -9.59 2.14
C TYR A 111 11.31 -9.41 3.53
N ASP A 112 11.19 -8.23 4.12
CA ASP A 112 11.75 -7.94 5.44
C ASP A 112 11.03 -8.72 6.56
N MET A 113 9.72 -8.92 6.42
CA MET A 113 8.96 -9.83 7.26
C MET A 113 9.46 -11.26 7.15
N ALA A 114 9.69 -11.77 5.94
CA ALA A 114 10.24 -13.10 5.72
C ALA A 114 11.61 -13.26 6.41
N LYS A 115 12.53 -12.30 6.23
CA LYS A 115 13.84 -12.33 6.89
C LYS A 115 13.76 -12.34 8.42
N ALA A 116 12.79 -11.63 9.00
CA ALA A 116 12.57 -11.57 10.44
C ALA A 116 11.74 -12.75 11.01
N SER A 117 11.38 -13.73 10.17
CA SER A 117 10.53 -14.86 10.57
C SER A 117 11.31 -15.98 11.24
N VAL A 118 10.61 -16.75 12.08
CA VAL A 118 11.08 -18.06 12.53
C VAL A 118 11.18 -19.02 11.34
N GLU A 119 12.09 -19.99 11.42
CA GLU A 119 12.44 -20.87 10.30
C GLU A 119 11.22 -21.57 9.68
N GLU A 120 10.30 -22.06 10.53
CA GLU A 120 9.06 -22.74 10.12
C GLU A 120 8.15 -21.89 9.20
N LYS A 121 8.24 -20.55 9.26
CA LYS A 121 7.43 -19.63 8.46
C LYS A 121 8.22 -18.93 7.36
N LYS A 122 9.55 -19.04 7.40
CA LYS A 122 10.44 -18.23 6.58
C LYS A 122 10.39 -18.68 5.13
N GLU A 123 10.36 -19.99 4.87
CA GLU A 123 10.22 -20.54 3.52
C GLU A 123 8.94 -20.05 2.82
N GLU A 124 7.78 -20.23 3.47
CA GLU A 124 6.47 -19.78 2.96
C GLU A 124 6.49 -18.29 2.62
N ARG A 125 6.97 -17.44 3.55
CA ARG A 125 7.02 -15.98 3.35
C ARG A 125 8.02 -15.55 2.28
N MET A 126 9.11 -16.29 2.07
CA MET A 126 10.02 -16.07 0.96
C MET A 126 9.37 -16.42 -0.38
N ARG A 127 8.54 -17.47 -0.44
CA ARG A 127 7.73 -17.79 -1.64
C ARG A 127 6.70 -16.68 -1.93
N GLU A 128 5.99 -16.19 -0.91
CA GLU A 128 5.07 -15.05 -1.06
C GLU A 128 5.78 -13.77 -1.56
N THR A 129 7.04 -13.57 -1.16
CA THR A 129 7.88 -12.46 -1.65
C THR A 129 8.19 -12.62 -3.14
N ILE A 130 8.47 -13.85 -3.59
CA ILE A 130 8.72 -14.16 -5.01
C ILE A 130 7.46 -13.93 -5.85
N ASP A 131 6.29 -14.33 -5.36
CA ASP A 131 5.01 -14.10 -6.03
C ASP A 131 4.70 -12.60 -6.17
N GLU A 132 4.97 -11.83 -5.11
CA GLU A 132 4.83 -10.37 -5.14
C GLU A 132 5.83 -9.73 -6.11
N TYR A 133 7.05 -10.24 -6.21
CA TYR A 133 8.03 -9.79 -7.20
C TYR A 133 7.49 -9.94 -8.64
N TYR A 134 6.93 -11.10 -8.97
CA TYR A 134 6.37 -11.34 -10.31
C TYR A 134 5.17 -10.43 -10.58
N SER A 135 4.32 -10.24 -9.58
CA SER A 135 3.18 -9.31 -9.66
C SER A 135 3.67 -7.87 -9.94
N PHE A 136 4.67 -7.41 -9.20
CA PHE A 136 5.26 -6.09 -9.38
C PHE A 136 5.89 -5.93 -10.77
N LYS A 137 6.70 -6.89 -11.22
CA LYS A 137 7.35 -6.82 -12.54
C LYS A 137 6.37 -6.87 -13.70
N ASN A 138 5.27 -7.60 -13.56
CA ASN A 138 4.21 -7.66 -14.55
C ASN A 138 3.46 -6.33 -14.66
N GLU A 139 3.21 -5.68 -13.52
CA GLU A 139 2.49 -4.41 -13.46
C GLU A 139 3.37 -3.20 -13.84
N PHE A 140 4.64 -3.22 -13.45
CA PHE A 140 5.59 -2.12 -13.64
C PHE A 140 6.87 -2.59 -14.35
N PRO A 141 6.81 -2.94 -15.65
CA PRO A 141 7.95 -3.45 -16.39
C PRO A 141 9.13 -2.45 -16.43
N ASP A 142 8.81 -1.15 -16.57
CA ASP A 142 9.77 -0.03 -16.65
C ASP A 142 9.95 0.71 -15.31
N SER A 143 9.76 0.01 -14.19
CA SER A 143 9.82 0.59 -12.85
C SER A 143 11.18 1.21 -12.53
N LYS A 144 11.15 2.37 -11.85
CA LYS A 144 12.33 2.99 -11.24
C LYS A 144 12.98 2.13 -10.14
N TYR A 145 12.24 1.17 -9.58
CA TYR A 145 12.69 0.24 -8.54
C TYR A 145 13.23 -1.10 -9.08
N THR A 146 13.33 -1.28 -10.41
CA THR A 146 13.69 -2.56 -11.03
C THR A 146 14.93 -3.22 -10.41
N LYS A 147 16.01 -2.47 -10.18
CA LYS A 147 17.25 -3.01 -9.58
C LYS A 147 17.05 -3.57 -8.18
N GLU A 148 16.23 -2.90 -7.37
CA GLU A 148 15.92 -3.31 -6.01
C GLU A 148 15.05 -4.57 -6.00
N VAL A 149 13.99 -4.56 -6.82
CA VAL A 149 13.03 -5.66 -6.97
C VAL A 149 13.74 -6.93 -7.42
N GLU A 150 14.65 -6.84 -8.38
CA GLU A 150 15.49 -7.97 -8.82
C GLU A 150 16.45 -8.46 -7.74
N SER A 151 16.98 -7.56 -6.90
CA SER A 151 17.84 -7.94 -5.78
C SER A 151 17.07 -8.73 -4.72
N ILE A 152 15.86 -8.29 -4.38
CA ILE A 152 14.95 -8.99 -3.45
C ILE A 152 14.65 -10.39 -3.98
N TYR A 153 14.30 -10.51 -5.26
CA TYR A 153 14.03 -11.81 -5.89
C TYR A 153 15.22 -12.75 -5.82
N LYS A 154 16.43 -12.27 -6.15
CA LYS A 154 17.64 -13.10 -6.12
C LYS A 154 17.89 -13.68 -4.73
N ASP A 155 17.73 -12.87 -3.69
CA ASP A 155 17.93 -13.32 -2.31
C ASP A 155 16.85 -14.30 -1.86
N ALA A 156 15.57 -13.98 -2.06
CA ALA A 156 14.45 -14.85 -1.70
C ALA A 156 14.50 -16.20 -2.45
N ASN A 157 14.79 -16.18 -3.76
CA ASN A 157 14.89 -17.37 -4.58
C ASN A 157 16.10 -18.24 -4.21
N LYS A 158 17.23 -17.63 -3.80
CA LYS A 158 18.38 -18.37 -3.29
C LYS A 158 18.00 -19.13 -2.02
N TYR A 159 17.39 -18.45 -1.06
CA TYR A 159 16.96 -19.07 0.20
C TYR A 159 15.99 -20.25 -0.04
N VAL A 160 14.98 -20.07 -0.90
CA VAL A 160 14.02 -21.13 -1.22
C VAL A 160 14.70 -22.32 -1.91
N LYS A 161 15.71 -22.10 -2.77
CA LYS A 161 16.44 -23.21 -3.39
C LYS A 161 17.26 -24.01 -2.38
N GLU A 162 18.03 -23.33 -1.54
CA GLU A 162 18.87 -23.96 -0.50
C GLU A 162 18.03 -24.72 0.54
N PHE A 163 16.79 -24.30 0.79
CA PHE A 163 15.88 -25.02 1.69
C PHE A 163 15.36 -26.35 1.10
N ASN A 164 15.28 -26.47 -0.23
CA ASN A 164 14.78 -27.67 -0.91
C ASN A 164 15.89 -28.71 -1.21
N GLU A 165 17.15 -28.38 -0.90
CA GLU A 165 18.33 -29.25 -1.05
C GLU A 165 18.67 -29.96 0.27
#